data_AF-A0A370IE13-F1
#
_entry.id   AF-A0A370IE13-F1
#
_cell.length_a   1.000
_cell.length_b   1.000
_cell.length_c   1.000
_cell.angle_alpha   90.00
_cell.angle_beta   90.00
_cell.angle_gamma   90.00
#
_symmetry.space_group_name_H-M   'P 1'
#
loop_
_entity.id
_entity.type
_entity.pdbx_description
1 polymer ?
#
loop_
_entity_poly.entity_id
_entity_poly.type
_entity_poly.pdbx_seq_one_letter_code
_entity_poly.pdbx_strand_id
1 'polypeptide(L)'
;MSRWEPNSRERLETAALELYRERGFDRTTVAEIAERAGLTERTFFRQYADKREVLFGGQDLLREIMTKAIAETPASVAAVDVAAVAVLAVAAVMQDRRDQARRRREIIVANPALRERELSKLATLGAAVAEALRARGVAEPAASLIAEAGIAVFKVSFERWLDDPNDREFADHVREAFGVLKAAAAGA
;
A
#
# COMPACT_ATOMS: atom_id res chain seq x y z
N MET A 1 -10.85 31.41 -7.38
CA MET A 1 -9.59 30.79 -6.88
C MET A 1 -9.89 30.38 -5.44
N SER A 2 -9.94 29.12 -4.99
CA SER A 2 -9.28 27.86 -5.37
C SER A 2 -10.28 26.70 -5.26
N ARG A 3 -10.30 25.78 -6.23
CA ARG A 3 -11.11 24.54 -6.20
C ARG A 3 -10.29 23.31 -5.82
N TRP A 4 -8.98 23.40 -5.65
CA TRP A 4 -8.13 22.26 -5.27
C TRP A 4 -6.83 22.78 -4.65
N GLU A 5 -6.82 23.03 -3.35
CA GLU A 5 -5.57 22.92 -2.60
C GLU A 5 -5.45 21.46 -2.14
N PRO A 6 -4.35 20.76 -2.47
CA PRO A 6 -4.12 19.41 -1.96
C PRO A 6 -4.16 19.44 -0.42
N ASN A 7 -4.78 18.43 0.19
CA ASN A 7 -4.84 18.35 1.66
C ASN A 7 -3.40 18.37 2.23
N SER A 8 -3.20 18.90 3.43
CA SER A 8 -1.89 19.00 4.09
C SER A 8 -1.06 17.71 3.99
N ARG A 9 -1.72 16.54 4.05
CA ARG A 9 -1.06 15.24 3.89
C ARG A 9 -0.40 15.08 2.52
N GLU A 10 -1.13 15.35 1.45
CA GLU A 10 -0.67 15.21 0.07
C GLU A 10 0.45 16.20 -0.27
N ARG A 11 0.38 17.42 0.27
CA ARG A 11 1.46 18.42 0.16
C ARG A 11 2.75 17.93 0.81
N LEU A 12 2.66 17.35 2.01
CA LEU A 12 3.82 16.80 2.72
C LEU A 12 4.41 15.57 1.99
N GLU A 13 3.56 14.66 1.50
CA GLU A 13 4.00 13.48 0.74
C GLU A 13 4.73 13.88 -0.55
N THR A 14 4.16 14.83 -1.30
CA THR A 14 4.75 15.33 -2.54
C THR A 14 6.09 16.02 -2.28
N ALA A 15 6.15 16.92 -1.30
CA ALA A 15 7.38 17.62 -0.92
C ALA A 15 8.47 16.65 -0.45
N ALA A 16 8.12 15.62 0.33
CA ALA A 16 9.06 14.60 0.77
C ALA A 16 9.63 13.79 -0.40
N LEU A 17 8.78 13.31 -1.31
CA LEU A 17 9.22 12.56 -2.48
C LEU A 17 10.16 13.39 -3.37
N GLU A 18 9.86 14.67 -3.59
CA GLU A 18 10.71 15.58 -4.35
C GLU A 18 12.07 15.79 -3.68
N LEU A 19 12.09 16.13 -2.40
CA LEU A 19 13.33 16.36 -1.65
C LEU A 19 14.18 15.09 -1.54
N TYR A 20 13.58 13.93 -1.31
CA TYR A 20 14.30 12.67 -1.28
C TYR A 20 14.93 12.33 -2.62
N ARG A 21 14.29 12.68 -3.73
CA ARG A 21 14.86 12.51 -5.07
C ARG A 21 15.97 13.53 -5.37
N GLU A 22 15.77 14.79 -4.99
CA GLU A 22 16.75 15.88 -5.21
C GLU A 22 18.02 15.70 -4.38
N ARG A 23 17.86 15.34 -3.09
CA ARG A 23 18.92 15.42 -2.08
C ARG A 23 19.24 14.09 -1.44
N GLY A 24 18.44 13.06 -1.63
CA GLY A 24 18.56 11.79 -0.92
C GLY A 24 17.83 11.82 0.43
N PHE A 25 17.31 10.65 0.82
CA PHE A 25 16.54 10.45 2.04
C PHE A 25 17.30 10.89 3.31
N ASP A 26 18.57 10.49 3.45
CA ASP A 26 19.34 10.76 4.68
C ASP A 26 19.59 12.25 4.93
N ARG A 27 19.86 13.01 3.86
CA ARG A 27 20.19 14.45 3.93
C ARG A 27 18.96 15.37 4.08
N THR A 28 17.75 14.83 3.94
CA THR A 28 16.51 15.61 4.03
C THR A 28 15.97 15.59 5.47
N THR A 29 15.53 16.75 5.95
CA THR A 29 14.96 16.96 7.29
C THR A 29 13.45 17.21 7.26
N VAL A 30 12.77 17.00 8.39
CA VAL A 30 11.33 17.30 8.54
C VAL A 30 11.05 18.80 8.32
N ALA A 31 11.94 19.67 8.80
CA ALA A 31 11.84 21.11 8.60
C ALA A 31 11.80 21.50 7.12
N GLU A 32 12.74 20.98 6.32
CA GLU A 32 12.77 21.24 4.87
C GLU A 32 11.53 20.71 4.15
N ILE A 33 11.02 19.54 4.55
CA ILE A 33 9.78 18.97 3.98
C ILE A 33 8.60 19.88 4.29
N ALA A 34 8.46 20.30 5.54
CA ALA A 34 7.37 21.18 5.95
C ALA A 34 7.44 22.53 5.22
N GLU A 35 8.63 23.13 5.16
CA GLU A 35 8.88 24.38 4.43
C GLU A 35 8.52 24.26 2.95
N ARG A 36 9.03 23.22 2.26
CA ARG A 36 8.72 22.94 0.86
C ARG A 36 7.22 22.75 0.62
N ALA A 37 6.55 22.08 1.56
CA ALA A 37 5.11 21.88 1.51
C ALA A 37 4.32 23.15 1.84
N GLY A 38 4.95 24.26 2.27
CA GLY A 38 4.30 25.49 2.73
C GLY A 38 3.53 25.29 4.04
N LEU A 39 4.07 24.47 4.93
CA LEU A 39 3.49 24.06 6.22
C LEU A 39 4.54 24.18 7.33
N THR A 40 4.12 23.93 8.58
CA THR A 40 5.02 23.97 9.75
C THR A 40 5.44 22.56 10.18
N GLU A 41 6.57 22.42 10.87
CA GLU A 41 6.97 21.14 11.49
C GLU A 41 5.90 20.60 12.44
N ARG A 42 5.23 21.48 13.20
CA ARG A 42 4.07 21.10 14.03
C ARG A 42 2.97 20.42 13.21
N THR A 43 2.75 20.86 11.97
CA THR A 43 1.78 20.24 11.06
C THR A 43 2.29 18.92 10.52
N PHE A 44 3.58 18.79 10.22
CA PHE A 44 4.19 17.52 9.89
C PHE A 44 4.00 16.50 11.01
N PHE A 45 4.40 16.84 12.24
CA PHE A 45 4.33 15.91 13.38
C PHE A 45 2.91 15.55 13.82
N ARG A 46 1.92 16.37 13.44
CA ARG A 46 0.49 16.02 13.60
C ARG A 46 0.08 14.87 12.66
N GLN A 47 0.73 14.73 11.50
CA GLN A 47 0.42 13.70 10.51
C GLN A 47 1.35 12.48 10.63
N TYR A 48 2.62 12.70 10.94
CA TYR A 48 3.67 11.68 10.84
C TYR A 48 4.61 11.74 12.03
N ALA A 49 4.98 10.57 12.56
CA ALA A 49 5.92 10.49 13.68
C ALA A 49 7.34 10.91 13.29
N ASP A 50 7.76 10.61 12.06
CA ASP A 50 9.08 10.95 11.54
C ASP A 50 9.09 11.03 10.00
N LYS A 51 10.25 11.36 9.43
CA LYS A 51 10.44 11.50 7.98
C LYS A 51 10.27 10.20 7.19
N ARG A 52 10.41 9.02 7.80
CA ARG A 52 10.14 7.74 7.13
C ARG A 52 8.64 7.56 6.93
N GLU A 53 7.85 7.87 7.96
CA GLU A 53 6.40 7.64 7.96
C GLU A 53 5.65 8.42 6.88
N VAL A 54 6.19 9.54 6.39
CA VAL A 54 5.59 10.29 5.26
C VAL A 54 5.46 9.44 3.99
N LEU A 55 6.34 8.45 3.79
CA LEU A 55 6.25 7.54 2.64
C LEU A 55 5.19 6.45 2.82
N PHE A 56 4.57 6.35 4.01
CA PHE A 56 3.61 5.29 4.35
C PHE A 56 2.25 5.85 4.76
N GLY A 57 1.96 7.14 4.49
CA GLY A 57 0.74 7.82 4.93
C GLY A 57 -0.58 7.19 4.45
N GLY A 58 -0.54 6.43 3.35
CA GLY A 58 -1.70 5.70 2.83
C GLY A 58 -1.99 4.36 3.51
N GLN A 59 -1.12 3.86 4.40
CA GLN A 59 -1.24 2.49 4.90
C GLN A 59 -2.49 2.26 5.76
N ASP A 60 -2.91 3.24 6.57
CA ASP A 60 -4.12 3.12 7.37
C ASP A 60 -5.37 3.01 6.49
N LEU A 61 -5.39 3.77 5.39
CA LEU A 61 -6.44 3.69 4.37
C LEU A 61 -6.42 2.33 3.66
N LEU A 62 -5.24 1.81 3.30
CA LEU A 62 -5.13 0.46 2.71
C LEU A 62 -5.70 -0.60 3.64
N ARG A 63 -5.36 -0.54 4.93
CA ARG A 63 -5.90 -1.45 5.95
C ARG A 63 -7.42 -1.34 6.01
N GLU A 64 -7.95 -0.13 6.13
CA GLU A 64 -9.40 0.11 6.19
C GLU A 64 -10.12 -0.43 4.95
N ILE A 65 -9.61 -0.15 3.75
CA ILE A 65 -10.19 -0.63 2.49
C ILE A 65 -10.20 -2.16 2.45
N MET A 66 -9.08 -2.80 2.77
CA MET A 66 -8.98 -4.26 2.73
C MET A 66 -9.91 -4.92 3.75
N THR A 67 -9.92 -4.46 5.01
CA THR A 67 -10.75 -5.06 6.07
C THR A 67 -12.24 -4.81 5.81
N LYS A 68 -12.59 -3.63 5.31
CA LYS A 68 -13.97 -3.31 4.90
C LYS A 68 -14.43 -4.21 3.75
N ALA A 69 -13.60 -4.37 2.71
CA ALA A 69 -13.92 -5.24 1.58
C ALA A 69 -14.14 -6.70 2.02
N ILE A 70 -13.35 -7.19 2.96
CA ILE A 70 -13.53 -8.53 3.55
C ILE A 70 -14.86 -8.63 4.30
N ALA A 71 -15.19 -7.63 5.12
CA ALA A 71 -16.41 -7.61 5.92
C ALA A 71 -17.68 -7.52 5.06
N GLU A 72 -17.65 -6.75 3.97
CA GLU A 72 -18.78 -6.54 3.06
C GLU A 72 -18.96 -7.68 2.04
N THR A 73 -17.97 -8.58 1.91
CA THR A 73 -18.06 -9.71 0.97
C THR A 73 -19.12 -10.72 1.45
N PRO A 74 -20.05 -11.18 0.57
CA PRO A 74 -21.07 -12.16 0.94
C PRO A 74 -20.52 -13.48 1.50
N ALA A 75 -21.22 -14.08 2.46
CA ALA A 75 -20.79 -15.33 3.11
C ALA A 75 -20.59 -16.51 2.14
N SER A 76 -21.28 -16.49 1.00
CA SER A 76 -21.20 -17.52 -0.06
C SER A 76 -19.86 -17.51 -0.83
N VAL A 77 -19.08 -16.45 -0.76
CA VAL A 77 -17.77 -16.35 -1.43
C VAL A 77 -16.73 -17.18 -0.67
N ALA A 78 -15.97 -18.01 -1.39
CA ALA A 78 -14.93 -18.83 -0.79
C ALA A 78 -13.82 -17.97 -0.16
N ALA A 79 -13.28 -18.38 0.98
CA ALA A 79 -12.33 -17.57 1.76
C ALA A 79 -11.11 -17.10 0.94
N VAL A 80 -10.59 -17.95 0.04
CA VAL A 80 -9.46 -17.61 -0.85
C VAL A 80 -9.80 -16.48 -1.82
N ASP A 81 -11.05 -16.38 -2.25
CA ASP A 81 -11.54 -15.32 -3.15
C ASP A 81 -11.77 -14.01 -2.41
N VAL A 82 -12.09 -14.07 -1.12
CA VAL A 82 -12.27 -12.88 -0.29
C VAL A 82 -10.97 -12.05 -0.20
N ALA A 83 -9.80 -12.71 -0.12
CA ALA A 83 -8.52 -12.00 -0.17
C ALA A 83 -8.28 -11.32 -1.52
N ALA A 84 -8.75 -11.89 -2.63
CA ALA A 84 -8.68 -11.25 -3.94
C ALA A 84 -9.54 -9.98 -3.99
N VAL A 85 -10.74 -10.02 -3.41
CA VAL A 85 -11.60 -8.84 -3.30
C VAL A 85 -10.92 -7.71 -2.52
N ALA A 86 -10.25 -8.02 -1.40
CA ALA A 86 -9.52 -7.03 -0.62
C ALA A 86 -8.39 -6.35 -1.42
N VAL A 87 -7.58 -7.13 -2.13
CA VAL A 87 -6.47 -6.58 -2.94
C VAL A 87 -7.01 -5.78 -4.13
N LEU A 88 -8.09 -6.23 -4.79
CA LEU A 88 -8.73 -5.49 -5.88
C LEU A 88 -9.34 -4.17 -5.42
N ALA A 89 -9.90 -4.10 -4.21
CA ALA A 89 -10.42 -2.87 -3.63
C ALA A 89 -9.30 -1.83 -3.46
N VAL A 90 -8.10 -2.27 -3.09
CA VAL A 90 -6.90 -1.42 -3.05
C VAL A 90 -6.46 -0.99 -4.44
N ALA A 91 -6.51 -1.90 -5.43
CA ALA A 91 -6.12 -1.57 -6.79
C ALA A 91 -6.91 -0.38 -7.36
N ALA A 92 -8.21 -0.31 -7.07
CA ALA A 92 -9.08 0.77 -7.51
C ALA A 92 -8.66 2.15 -6.99
N VAL A 93 -8.11 2.26 -5.78
CA VAL A 93 -7.70 3.56 -5.21
C VAL A 93 -6.26 3.96 -5.56
N MET A 94 -5.44 3.00 -6.00
CA MET A 94 -4.03 3.25 -6.32
C MET A 94 -3.81 3.59 -7.79
N GLN A 95 -4.75 3.28 -8.69
CA GLN A 95 -4.60 3.42 -10.14
C GLN A 95 -4.10 4.82 -10.55
N ASP A 96 -4.72 5.88 -10.03
CA ASP A 96 -4.37 7.27 -10.36
C ASP A 96 -3.05 7.75 -9.72
N ARG A 97 -2.42 6.92 -8.87
CA ARG A 97 -1.20 7.27 -8.12
C ARG A 97 0.02 6.51 -8.62
N ARG A 98 -0.02 5.92 -9.81
CA ARG A 98 1.07 5.09 -10.37
C ARG A 98 2.42 5.78 -10.36
N ASP A 99 2.51 7.00 -10.86
CA ASP A 99 3.77 7.74 -10.91
C ASP A 99 4.33 8.06 -9.52
N GLN A 100 3.46 8.42 -8.58
CA GLN A 100 3.84 8.66 -7.19
C GLN A 100 4.36 7.36 -6.55
N ALA A 101 3.67 6.24 -6.81
CA ALA A 101 4.05 4.91 -6.36
C ALA A 101 5.41 4.45 -6.93
N ARG A 102 5.70 4.72 -8.21
CA ARG A 102 7.01 4.45 -8.84
C ARG A 102 8.14 5.21 -8.13
N ARG A 103 7.98 6.52 -7.95
CA ARG A 103 8.97 7.37 -7.26
C ARG A 103 9.19 6.94 -5.81
N ARG A 104 8.10 6.62 -5.10
CA ARG A 104 8.15 6.07 -3.74
C ARG A 104 8.96 4.76 -3.70
N ARG A 105 8.67 3.83 -4.62
CA ARG A 105 9.39 2.55 -4.72
C ARG A 105 10.88 2.76 -4.92
N GLU A 106 11.28 3.64 -5.85
CA GLU A 106 12.69 3.93 -6.12
C GLU A 106 13.44 4.39 -4.86
N ILE A 107 12.83 5.29 -4.09
CA ILE A 107 13.39 5.77 -2.81
C ILE A 107 13.49 4.61 -1.80
N ILE A 108 12.47 3.77 -1.67
CA ILE A 108 12.48 2.67 -0.70
C ILE A 108 13.54 1.63 -1.07
N VAL A 109 13.61 1.20 -2.34
CA VAL A 109 14.58 0.21 -2.81
C VAL A 109 16.02 0.64 -2.55
N ALA A 110 16.31 1.93 -2.73
CA ALA A 110 17.64 2.50 -2.50
C ALA A 110 18.05 2.59 -1.01
N ASN A 111 17.12 2.42 -0.06
CA ASN A 111 17.37 2.69 1.36
C ASN A 111 16.99 1.48 2.25
N PRO A 112 17.96 0.74 2.84
CA PRO A 112 17.72 -0.44 3.68
C PRO A 112 16.70 -0.21 4.82
N ALA A 113 16.84 0.88 5.57
CA ALA A 113 15.93 1.19 6.68
C ALA A 113 14.48 1.43 6.23
N LEU A 114 14.26 1.92 5.00
CA LEU A 114 12.92 2.07 4.44
C LEU A 114 12.34 0.72 3.98
N ARG A 115 13.17 -0.18 3.45
CA ARG A 115 12.76 -1.55 3.12
C ARG A 115 12.32 -2.33 4.35
N GLU A 116 13.11 -2.27 5.43
CA GLU A 116 12.74 -2.88 6.73
C GLU A 116 11.42 -2.34 7.26
N ARG A 117 11.22 -1.02 7.14
CA ARG A 117 9.97 -0.37 7.53
C ARG A 117 8.81 -0.86 6.68
N GLU A 118 8.97 -0.94 5.36
CA GLU A 118 7.92 -1.44 4.45
C GLU A 118 7.53 -2.89 4.76
N LEU A 119 8.50 -3.77 5.00
CA LEU A 119 8.24 -5.15 5.40
C LEU A 119 7.43 -5.21 6.70
N SER A 120 7.77 -4.38 7.69
CA SER A 120 7.03 -4.30 8.96
C SER A 120 5.59 -3.80 8.75
N LYS A 121 5.40 -2.82 7.85
CA LYS A 121 4.08 -2.30 7.50
C LYS A 121 3.23 -3.36 6.81
N LEU A 122 3.81 -4.12 5.86
CA LEU A 122 3.13 -5.20 5.15
C LEU A 122 2.73 -6.34 6.10
N ALA A 123 3.59 -6.71 7.05
CA ALA A 123 3.26 -7.70 8.09
C ALA A 123 2.08 -7.24 8.96
N THR A 124 2.05 -5.96 9.34
CA THR A 124 0.92 -5.39 10.11
C THR A 124 -0.38 -5.41 9.29
N LEU A 125 -0.30 -5.17 7.98
CA LEU A 125 -1.45 -5.25 7.09
C LEU A 125 -1.95 -6.70 6.95
N GLY A 126 -1.04 -7.67 6.79
CA GLY A 126 -1.35 -9.10 6.76
C GLY A 126 -2.06 -9.57 8.03
N ALA A 127 -1.58 -9.14 9.21
CA ALA A 127 -2.22 -9.45 10.48
C ALA A 127 -3.66 -8.92 10.56
N ALA A 128 -3.91 -7.69 10.08
CA ALA A 128 -5.24 -7.09 10.05
C ALA A 128 -6.19 -7.82 9.07
N VAL A 129 -5.68 -8.24 7.91
CA VAL A 129 -6.44 -9.06 6.95
C VAL A 129 -6.79 -10.42 7.57
N ALA A 130 -5.85 -11.07 8.24
CA ALA A 130 -6.11 -12.33 8.94
C ALA A 130 -7.17 -12.18 10.04
N GLU A 131 -7.12 -11.08 10.81
CA GLU A 131 -8.14 -10.76 11.80
C GLU A 131 -9.53 -10.57 11.19
N ALA A 132 -9.62 -9.83 10.08
CA ALA A 132 -10.89 -9.66 9.37
C ALA A 132 -11.44 -10.99 8.82
N LEU A 133 -10.57 -11.87 8.31
CA LEU A 133 -10.97 -13.21 7.87
C LEU A 133 -11.47 -14.08 9.03
N ARG A 134 -10.80 -14.04 10.19
CA ARG A 134 -11.25 -14.73 11.41
C ARG A 134 -12.60 -14.21 11.89
N ALA A 135 -12.81 -12.89 11.89
CA ALA A 135 -14.09 -12.28 12.23
C ALA A 135 -15.23 -12.75 11.30
N ARG A 136 -14.90 -13.16 10.07
CA ARG A 136 -15.82 -13.75 9.09
C ARG A 136 -16.04 -15.26 9.25
N GLY A 137 -15.43 -15.89 10.25
CA GLY A 137 -15.55 -17.32 10.53
C GLY A 137 -14.53 -18.21 9.80
N VAL A 138 -13.50 -17.64 9.17
CA VAL A 138 -12.39 -18.44 8.61
C VAL A 138 -11.49 -18.92 9.74
N ALA A 139 -11.39 -20.24 9.93
CA ALA A 139 -10.57 -20.84 10.97
C ALA A 139 -9.06 -20.78 10.66
N GLU A 140 -8.23 -20.91 11.70
CA GLU A 140 -6.79 -21.11 11.54
C GLU A 140 -6.48 -22.56 11.13
N PRO A 141 -5.40 -22.81 10.37
CA PRO A 141 -4.41 -21.84 9.87
C PRO A 141 -4.83 -21.13 8.57
N ALA A 142 -6.05 -21.39 8.06
CA ALA A 142 -6.48 -20.91 6.76
C ALA A 142 -6.56 -19.37 6.70
N ALA A 143 -7.03 -18.71 7.76
CA ALA A 143 -7.09 -17.24 7.82
C ALA A 143 -5.70 -16.61 7.66
N SER A 144 -4.70 -17.10 8.41
CA SER A 144 -3.33 -16.62 8.31
C SER A 144 -2.70 -16.91 6.94
N LEU A 145 -2.87 -18.13 6.41
CA LEU A 145 -2.31 -18.50 5.09
C LEU A 145 -2.91 -17.66 3.95
N ILE A 146 -4.23 -17.46 3.96
CA ILE A 146 -4.92 -16.66 2.95
C ILE A 146 -4.49 -15.20 3.03
N ALA A 147 -4.35 -14.64 4.25
CA ALA A 147 -3.88 -13.27 4.43
C ALA A 147 -2.46 -13.07 3.88
N GLU A 148 -1.51 -13.93 4.27
CA GLU A 148 -0.13 -13.86 3.79
C GLU A 148 -0.03 -14.06 2.27
N ALA A 149 -0.83 -14.98 1.72
CA ALA A 149 -0.92 -15.17 0.27
C ALA A 149 -1.49 -13.93 -0.43
N GLY A 150 -2.50 -13.28 0.15
CA GLY A 150 -3.04 -12.01 -0.35
C GLY A 150 -2.00 -10.87 -0.34
N ILE A 151 -1.21 -10.75 0.74
CA ILE A 151 -0.09 -9.79 0.81
C ILE A 151 0.98 -10.11 -0.24
N ALA A 152 1.32 -11.38 -0.44
CA ALA A 152 2.25 -11.79 -1.49
C ALA A 152 1.75 -11.42 -2.89
N VAL A 153 0.46 -11.67 -3.18
CA VAL A 153 -0.17 -11.26 -4.44
C VAL A 153 -0.14 -9.75 -4.60
N PHE A 154 -0.49 -8.98 -3.57
CA PHE A 154 -0.42 -7.52 -3.61
C PHE A 154 1.00 -7.04 -3.98
N LYS A 155 2.04 -7.57 -3.31
CA LYS A 155 3.44 -7.18 -3.60
C LYS A 155 3.84 -7.51 -5.05
N VAL A 156 3.58 -8.73 -5.51
CA VAL A 156 3.99 -9.19 -6.85
C VAL A 156 3.24 -8.43 -7.94
N SER A 157 1.92 -8.26 -7.78
CA SER A 157 1.11 -7.51 -8.74
C SER A 157 1.46 -6.03 -8.75
N PHE A 158 1.79 -5.43 -7.60
CA PHE A 158 2.21 -4.04 -7.50
C PHE A 158 3.51 -3.78 -8.26
N GLU A 159 4.54 -4.63 -8.07
CA GLU A 159 5.80 -4.48 -8.82
C GLU A 159 5.60 -4.63 -10.33
N ARG A 160 4.85 -5.67 -10.75
CA ARG A 160 4.51 -5.85 -12.17
C ARG A 160 3.74 -4.67 -12.74
N TRP A 161 2.78 -4.15 -11.98
CA TRP A 161 2.02 -2.98 -12.37
C TRP A 161 2.90 -1.75 -12.47
N LEU A 162 3.87 -1.52 -11.59
CA LEU A 162 4.78 -0.38 -11.69
C LEU A 162 5.71 -0.49 -12.91
N ASP A 163 6.09 -1.69 -13.31
CA ASP A 163 7.02 -1.91 -14.43
C ASP A 163 6.33 -2.13 -15.80
N ASP A 164 5.00 -2.27 -15.85
CA ASP A 164 4.28 -2.56 -17.10
C ASP A 164 4.37 -1.41 -18.13
N PRO A 165 5.02 -1.61 -19.29
CA PRO A 165 5.11 -0.57 -20.31
C PRO A 165 3.78 -0.31 -21.03
N ASN A 166 2.81 -1.21 -20.93
CA ASN A 166 1.53 -1.14 -21.65
C ASN A 166 0.43 -0.43 -20.84
N ASP A 167 0.75 0.09 -19.66
CA ASP A 167 -0.18 0.83 -18.80
C ASP A 167 -1.48 0.06 -18.46
N ARG A 168 -1.39 -1.27 -18.34
CA ARG A 168 -2.52 -2.09 -17.87
C ARG A 168 -2.91 -1.68 -16.45
N GLU A 169 -4.19 -1.86 -16.13
CA GLU A 169 -4.71 -1.52 -14.82
C GLU A 169 -4.08 -2.39 -13.73
N PHE A 170 -3.89 -1.83 -12.53
CA PHE A 170 -3.39 -2.60 -11.40
C PHE A 170 -4.28 -3.82 -11.11
N ALA A 171 -5.59 -3.67 -11.29
CA ALA A 171 -6.56 -4.75 -11.11
C ALA A 171 -6.26 -5.96 -12.02
N ASP A 172 -5.75 -5.75 -13.23
CA ASP A 172 -5.40 -6.85 -14.15
C ASP A 172 -4.22 -7.66 -13.63
N HIS A 173 -3.19 -6.98 -13.12
CA HIS A 173 -2.03 -7.63 -12.50
C HIS A 173 -2.43 -8.41 -11.24
N VAL A 174 -3.38 -7.89 -10.46
CA VAL A 174 -3.93 -8.59 -9.29
C VAL A 174 -4.67 -9.86 -9.71
N ARG A 175 -5.58 -9.77 -10.69
CA ARG A 175 -6.33 -10.93 -11.19
C ARG A 175 -5.39 -12.01 -11.75
N GLU A 176 -4.40 -11.61 -12.53
CA GLU A 176 -3.39 -12.51 -13.10
C GLU A 176 -2.60 -13.22 -11.99
N ALA A 177 -2.09 -12.47 -11.00
CA ALA A 177 -1.31 -13.02 -9.90
C ALA A 177 -2.13 -13.99 -9.03
N PHE A 178 -3.41 -13.69 -8.74
CA PHE A 178 -4.31 -14.65 -8.07
C PHE A 178 -4.56 -15.90 -8.92
N GLY A 179 -4.74 -15.75 -10.23
CA GLY A 179 -4.89 -16.88 -11.15
C GLY A 179 -3.69 -17.82 -11.11
N VAL A 180 -2.48 -17.26 -11.18
CA VAL A 180 -1.21 -18.01 -11.08
C VAL A 180 -1.10 -18.72 -9.73
N LEU A 181 -1.39 -18.03 -8.62
CA LEU A 181 -1.33 -18.63 -7.28
C LEU A 181 -2.27 -19.84 -7.15
N LYS A 182 -3.51 -19.72 -7.65
CA LYS A 182 -4.49 -20.82 -7.61
C LYS A 182 -4.07 -22.01 -8.48
N ALA A 183 -3.57 -21.75 -9.68
CA ALA A 183 -3.09 -22.81 -10.57
C ALA A 183 -1.92 -23.57 -9.94
N ALA A 184 -0.94 -22.85 -9.39
CA ALA A 184 0.21 -23.44 -8.71
C ALA A 184 -0.19 -24.29 -7.49
N ALA A 185 -1.16 -23.82 -6.69
CA ALA A 185 -1.68 -24.55 -5.55
C ALA A 185 -2.48 -25.81 -5.94
N ALA A 186 -3.08 -25.83 -7.13
CA ALA A 186 -3.81 -26.98 -7.67
C ALA A 186 -2.89 -28.04 -8.31
N GLY A 187 -1.58 -27.78 -8.41
CA GLY A 187 -0.60 -28.70 -8.98
C GLY A 187 -0.59 -28.75 -10.52
N ALA A 188 -1.01 -27.65 -11.17
CA ALA A 188 -0.92 -27.48 -12.62
C ALA A 188 0.40 -26.80 -13.05
#